data_AF-A0A397GNR3-F1
#
_entry.id   AF-A0A397GNR3-F1
#
_cell.length_a   1.000
_cell.length_b   1.000
_cell.length_c   1.000
_cell.angle_alpha   90.00
_cell.angle_beta   90.00
_cell.angle_gamma   90.00
#
_symmetry.space_group_name_H-M   'P 1'
#
loop_
_entity.id
_entity.type
_entity.pdbx_description
1 polymer ?
#
loop_
_entity_poly.entity_id
_entity_poly.type
_entity_poly.pdbx_seq_one_letter_code
_entity_poly.pdbx_strand_id
1 'polypeptide(L)'
;MMKIMVFVVDGLYSEDLSNVYVKWNEMYLLSRLENFKESDLQDFQKAINDWGNIFIKLFRDFSRSNLKFPKLHSWIYHIVDTIREHGAINGYTTETYESLHKTYVKIPYRLSNKKNVEKQIMENIRCRAIVMRNRVKKTKTPVAFTYTAKLFDFNFSEAIINEHRDNPKLNKNMSKGFAKFIDCLNSYLKLLNTTSEDCRIKIYSSVTLKNSAILRAVDNFHDRPWFSNIAINMNIEELSDYQTDNGICYAQTLLITEIRLPNKSTPLHLALVQWYDFKSEITPFVYGCPLLELVELYNFIEIEAIEDIVHVISRFDKTNEHFVNKYLF
;
A
#
# COMPACT_ATOMS: atom_id res chain seq x y z
N MET A 1 -4.28 -11.62 14.24
CA MET A 1 -3.05 -12.40 13.91
C MET A 1 -2.13 -11.54 13.04
N MET A 2 -0.80 -11.77 13.03
CA MET A 2 0.18 -10.87 12.40
C MET A 2 0.53 -11.32 10.97
N LYS A 3 0.38 -10.42 9.99
CA LYS A 3 0.89 -10.61 8.61
C LYS A 3 2.42 -10.50 8.62
N ILE A 4 3.12 -11.38 7.93
CA ILE A 4 4.59 -11.40 7.93
C ILE A 4 5.12 -10.88 6.61
N MET A 5 6.00 -9.88 6.68
CA MET A 5 6.70 -9.35 5.52
C MET A 5 7.82 -10.32 5.13
N VAL A 6 7.51 -11.30 4.28
CA VAL A 6 8.45 -12.35 3.83
C VAL A 6 9.76 -11.74 3.29
N PHE A 7 9.69 -10.57 2.67
CA PHE A 7 10.84 -9.85 2.11
C PHE A 7 11.92 -9.48 3.15
N VAL A 8 11.58 -9.42 4.44
CA VAL A 8 12.55 -9.15 5.51
C VAL A 8 13.53 -10.31 5.70
N VAL A 9 13.11 -11.53 5.35
CA VAL A 9 13.94 -12.74 5.49
C VAL A 9 14.47 -13.28 4.17
N ASP A 10 14.10 -12.65 3.04
CA ASP A 10 14.60 -13.01 1.73
C ASP A 10 16.13 -12.89 1.68
N GLY A 11 16.79 -13.97 1.24
CA GLY A 11 18.25 -14.06 1.15
C GLY A 11 19.02 -14.14 2.48
N LEU A 12 18.38 -14.08 3.66
CA LEU A 12 19.10 -13.99 4.94
C LEU A 12 19.63 -15.31 5.50
N TYR A 13 19.01 -16.46 5.19
CA TYR A 13 19.44 -17.73 5.80
C TYR A 13 19.29 -18.93 4.85
N SER A 14 18.07 -19.40 4.65
CA SER A 14 17.77 -20.52 3.76
C SER A 14 16.46 -20.27 3.03
N GLU A 15 16.33 -20.86 1.84
CA GLU A 15 15.06 -20.83 1.09
C GLU A 15 13.90 -21.42 1.91
N ASP A 16 14.20 -22.42 2.75
CA ASP A 16 13.27 -23.00 3.71
C ASP A 16 12.69 -21.96 4.69
N LEU A 17 13.48 -20.98 5.14
CA LEU A 17 13.02 -19.94 6.08
C LEU A 17 11.97 -19.04 5.43
N SER A 18 12.26 -18.50 4.24
CA SER A 18 11.29 -17.71 3.48
C SER A 18 10.03 -18.52 3.19
N ASN A 19 10.20 -19.78 2.77
CA ASN A 19 9.09 -20.70 2.47
C ASN A 19 8.15 -20.91 3.67
N VAL A 20 8.67 -21.04 4.90
CA VAL A 20 7.82 -21.11 6.11
C VAL A 20 6.92 -19.89 6.24
N TYR A 21 7.44 -18.69 5.99
CA TYR A 21 6.65 -17.47 6.11
C TYR A 21 5.69 -17.25 4.95
N VAL A 22 6.02 -17.71 3.74
CA VAL A 22 5.08 -17.74 2.61
C VAL A 22 3.90 -18.65 2.94
N LYS A 23 4.18 -19.88 3.36
CA LYS A 23 3.12 -20.83 3.75
C LYS A 23 2.31 -20.32 4.94
N TRP A 24 2.94 -19.62 5.87
CA TRP A 24 2.22 -18.93 6.94
C TRP A 24 1.24 -17.90 6.39
N ASN A 25 1.66 -17.06 5.43
CA ASN A 25 0.79 -16.05 4.84
C ASN A 25 -0.35 -16.68 4.03
N GLU A 26 -0.10 -17.74 3.25
CA GLU A 26 -1.13 -18.50 2.53
C GLU A 26 -2.17 -19.09 3.50
N MET A 27 -1.69 -19.80 4.52
CA MET A 27 -2.52 -20.36 5.58
C MET A 27 -3.28 -19.25 6.34
N TYR A 28 -2.64 -18.11 6.60
CA TYR A 28 -3.27 -16.97 7.26
C TYR A 28 -4.42 -16.41 6.41
N LEU A 29 -4.27 -16.28 5.10
CA LEU A 29 -5.34 -15.83 4.21
C LEU A 29 -6.55 -16.77 4.26
N LEU A 30 -6.33 -18.09 4.21
CA LEU A 30 -7.40 -19.09 4.38
C LEU A 30 -8.10 -18.97 5.73
N SER A 31 -7.33 -18.72 6.79
CA SER A 31 -7.87 -18.57 8.16
C SER A 31 -8.82 -17.38 8.33
N ARG A 32 -8.81 -16.43 7.38
CA ARG A 32 -9.60 -15.18 7.41
C ARG A 32 -10.91 -15.27 6.65
N LEU A 33 -11.24 -16.40 6.04
CA LEU A 33 -12.55 -16.62 5.42
C LEU A 33 -13.67 -16.39 6.43
N GLU A 34 -14.73 -15.69 6.01
CA GLU A 34 -15.91 -15.44 6.86
C GLU A 34 -16.74 -16.70 7.05
N ASN A 35 -16.80 -17.55 6.03
CA ASN A 35 -17.53 -18.81 6.02
C ASN A 35 -16.63 -19.89 5.43
N PHE A 36 -16.63 -21.08 6.04
CA PHE A 36 -15.85 -22.23 5.59
C PHE A 36 -16.78 -23.30 5.02
N LYS A 37 -16.46 -23.80 3.82
CA LYS A 37 -16.98 -25.07 3.31
C LYS A 37 -16.07 -26.21 3.77
N GLU A 38 -16.54 -27.45 3.69
CA GLU A 38 -15.70 -28.60 4.06
C GLU A 38 -14.47 -28.73 3.15
N SER A 39 -14.57 -28.34 1.87
CA SER A 39 -13.40 -28.24 0.97
C SER A 39 -12.35 -27.26 1.50
N ASP A 40 -12.80 -26.10 1.99
CA ASP A 40 -11.91 -25.05 2.49
C ASP A 40 -11.20 -25.52 3.77
N LEU A 41 -11.88 -26.30 4.61
CA LEU A 41 -11.29 -26.94 5.80
C LEU A 41 -10.25 -27.99 5.44
N GLN A 42 -10.47 -28.78 4.38
CA GLN A 42 -9.49 -29.74 3.88
C GLN A 42 -8.23 -29.04 3.36
N ASP A 43 -8.40 -27.97 2.57
CA ASP A 43 -7.29 -27.15 2.08
C ASP A 43 -6.54 -26.48 3.22
N PHE A 44 -7.28 -25.97 4.23
CA PHE A 44 -6.69 -25.35 5.40
C PHE A 44 -5.90 -26.35 6.25
N GLN A 45 -6.41 -27.57 6.48
CA GLN A 45 -5.68 -28.62 7.19
C GLN A 45 -4.40 -29.02 6.45
N LYS A 46 -4.46 -29.11 5.11
CA LYS A 46 -3.29 -29.39 4.28
C LYS A 46 -2.24 -28.28 4.43
N ALA A 47 -2.66 -27.02 4.34
CA ALA A 47 -1.77 -25.87 4.54
C ALA A 47 -1.12 -25.87 5.94
N ILE A 48 -1.87 -26.21 6.99
CA ILE A 48 -1.38 -26.35 8.37
C ILE A 48 -0.31 -27.44 8.46
N ASN A 49 -0.55 -28.61 7.85
CA ASN A 49 0.38 -29.74 7.88
C ASN A 49 1.68 -29.40 7.13
N ASP A 50 1.56 -28.83 5.92
CA ASP A 50 2.69 -28.43 5.10
C ASP A 50 3.55 -27.38 5.82
N TRP A 51 2.91 -26.34 6.37
CA TRP A 51 3.58 -25.31 7.15
C TRP A 51 4.22 -25.89 8.42
N GLY A 52 3.47 -26.69 9.18
CA GLY A 52 3.88 -27.25 10.46
C GLY A 52 5.10 -28.15 10.34
N ASN A 53 5.18 -28.97 9.29
CA ASN A 53 6.33 -29.82 9.01
C ASN A 53 7.61 -29.01 8.81
N ILE A 54 7.56 -27.94 8.00
CA ILE A 54 8.73 -27.10 7.75
C ILE A 54 9.07 -26.26 8.99
N PHE A 55 8.07 -25.68 9.66
CA PHE A 55 8.27 -24.90 10.89
C PHE A 55 8.94 -25.75 11.98
N ILE A 56 8.44 -26.96 12.22
CA ILE A 56 9.02 -27.86 13.23
C ILE A 56 10.44 -28.25 12.83
N LYS A 57 10.68 -28.62 11.57
CA LYS A 57 12.02 -28.97 11.07
C LYS A 57 13.02 -27.84 11.28
N LEU A 58 12.64 -26.59 11.01
CA LEU A 58 13.54 -25.44 11.12
C LEU A 58 13.76 -24.99 12.56
N PHE A 59 12.73 -24.96 13.40
CA PHE A 59 12.80 -24.30 14.71
C PHE A 59 12.93 -25.24 15.91
N ARG A 60 12.82 -26.56 15.72
CA ARG A 60 12.88 -27.53 16.83
C ARG A 60 14.18 -27.40 17.62
N ASP A 61 15.31 -27.36 16.93
CA ASP A 61 16.63 -27.37 17.57
C ASP A 61 16.99 -26.03 18.23
N PHE A 62 16.37 -24.93 17.80
CA PHE A 62 16.52 -23.61 18.40
C PHE A 62 15.62 -23.39 19.63
N SER A 63 14.61 -24.25 19.83
CA SER A 63 13.63 -24.11 20.89
C SER A 63 14.02 -24.93 22.12
N ARG A 64 14.34 -24.25 23.24
CA ARG A 64 14.60 -24.93 24.52
C ARG A 64 13.45 -25.81 25.01
N SER A 65 12.22 -25.50 24.59
CA SER A 65 11.02 -26.26 24.96
C SER A 65 10.66 -27.33 23.92
N ASN A 66 11.48 -27.54 22.88
CA ASN A 66 11.17 -28.38 21.71
C ASN A 66 9.82 -28.01 21.07
N LEU A 67 9.54 -26.71 20.97
CA LEU A 67 8.29 -26.16 20.39
C LEU A 67 7.01 -26.60 21.12
N LYS A 68 7.10 -26.95 22.42
CA LYS A 68 5.92 -27.23 23.28
C LYS A 68 5.17 -25.95 23.63
N PHE A 69 4.62 -25.27 22.62
CA PHE A 69 3.80 -24.07 22.79
C PHE A 69 2.32 -24.45 22.71
N PRO A 70 1.50 -24.16 23.74
CA PRO A 70 0.07 -24.48 23.71
C PRO A 70 -0.66 -23.89 22.50
N LYS A 71 -0.28 -22.68 22.07
CA LYS A 71 -0.84 -22.04 20.87
C LYS A 71 -0.48 -22.77 19.58
N LEU A 72 0.74 -23.28 19.47
CA LEU A 72 1.16 -24.07 18.31
C LEU A 72 0.41 -25.40 18.25
N HIS A 73 0.26 -26.07 19.40
CA HIS A 73 -0.53 -27.30 19.51
C HIS A 73 -1.99 -27.07 19.14
N SER A 74 -2.62 -26.03 19.69
CA SER A 74 -3.99 -25.62 19.35
C SER A 74 -4.13 -25.34 17.85
N TRP A 75 -3.18 -24.63 17.26
CA TRP A 75 -3.19 -24.28 15.85
C TRP A 75 -3.04 -25.50 14.94
N ILE A 76 -2.12 -26.42 15.24
CA ILE A 76 -1.85 -27.57 14.36
C ILE A 76 -2.96 -28.63 14.44
N TYR A 77 -3.46 -28.90 15.65
CA TYR A 77 -4.30 -30.07 15.89
C TYR A 77 -5.79 -29.77 16.07
N HIS A 78 -6.14 -28.58 16.56
CA HIS A 78 -7.51 -28.31 17.02
C HIS A 78 -8.22 -27.23 16.23
N ILE A 79 -7.51 -26.42 15.43
CA ILE A 79 -8.12 -25.23 14.82
C ILE A 79 -9.21 -25.58 13.80
N VAL A 80 -9.02 -26.64 13.01
CA VAL A 80 -9.98 -27.06 11.99
C VAL A 80 -11.25 -27.59 12.65
N ASP A 81 -11.12 -28.41 13.69
CA ASP A 81 -12.25 -28.91 14.47
C ASP A 81 -12.97 -27.76 15.19
N THR A 82 -12.22 -26.80 15.75
CA THR A 82 -12.76 -25.59 16.35
C THR A 82 -13.58 -24.79 15.35
N ILE A 83 -13.11 -24.64 14.10
CA ILE A 83 -13.86 -23.93 13.04
C ILE A 83 -15.12 -24.70 12.66
N ARG A 84 -15.05 -26.04 12.61
CA ARG A 84 -16.21 -26.89 12.30
C ARG A 84 -17.30 -26.78 13.38
N GLU A 85 -16.91 -26.70 14.65
CA GLU A 85 -17.85 -26.63 15.78
C GLU A 85 -18.37 -25.21 16.06
N HIS A 86 -17.52 -24.20 15.92
CA HIS A 86 -17.80 -22.83 16.39
C HIS A 86 -17.81 -21.76 15.28
N GLY A 87 -17.54 -22.14 14.04
CA GLY A 87 -17.47 -21.23 12.91
C GLY A 87 -16.13 -20.50 12.75
N ALA A 88 -16.10 -19.51 11.87
CA ALA A 88 -14.87 -18.84 11.47
C ALA A 88 -14.10 -18.19 12.64
N ILE A 89 -12.77 -18.23 12.56
CA ILE A 89 -11.85 -17.71 13.59
C ILE A 89 -12.13 -16.25 13.94
N ASN A 90 -12.53 -15.47 12.93
CA ASN A 90 -12.82 -14.05 13.07
C ASN A 90 -13.91 -13.75 14.13
N GLY A 91 -14.85 -14.68 14.34
CA GLY A 91 -15.98 -14.51 15.26
C GLY A 91 -15.63 -14.55 16.75
N TYR A 92 -14.52 -15.19 17.13
CA TYR A 92 -14.12 -15.37 18.53
C TYR A 92 -12.80 -14.69 18.90
N THR A 93 -12.32 -13.75 18.08
CA THR A 93 -11.12 -12.96 18.40
C THR A 93 -11.37 -11.97 19.54
N THR A 94 -10.34 -11.69 20.33
CA THR A 94 -10.39 -10.65 21.38
C THR A 94 -10.23 -9.23 20.84
N GLU A 95 -10.03 -9.05 19.52
CA GLU A 95 -9.74 -7.75 18.90
C GLU A 95 -10.83 -6.71 19.20
N THR A 96 -12.11 -7.11 19.15
CA THR A 96 -13.24 -6.24 19.50
C THR A 96 -13.17 -5.79 20.95
N TYR A 97 -12.98 -6.72 21.89
CA TYR A 97 -12.87 -6.41 23.32
C TYR A 97 -11.65 -5.53 23.61
N GLU A 98 -10.51 -5.80 22.98
CA GLU A 98 -9.30 -5.00 23.12
C GLU A 98 -9.48 -3.57 22.58
N SER A 99 -10.16 -3.43 21.43
CA SER A 99 -10.48 -2.13 20.83
C SER A 99 -11.45 -1.33 21.69
N LEU A 100 -12.50 -1.98 22.21
CA LEU A 100 -13.46 -1.37 23.14
C LEU A 100 -12.75 -0.95 24.43
N HIS A 101 -11.93 -1.82 25.02
CA HIS A 101 -11.17 -1.50 26.23
C HIS A 101 -10.20 -0.34 26.01
N LYS A 102 -9.52 -0.29 24.85
CA LYS A 102 -8.66 0.86 24.49
C LYS A 102 -9.48 2.15 24.41
N THR A 103 -10.64 2.09 23.75
CA THR A 103 -11.47 3.27 23.44
C THR A 103 -12.21 3.81 24.66
N TYR A 104 -12.84 2.92 25.44
CA TYR A 104 -13.74 3.28 26.53
C TYR A 104 -13.04 3.28 27.89
N VAL A 105 -11.93 2.55 28.06
CA VAL A 105 -11.21 2.51 29.34
C VAL A 105 -9.88 3.23 29.25
N LYS A 106 -8.94 2.78 28.41
CA LYS A 106 -7.57 3.32 28.40
C LYS A 106 -7.50 4.81 28.04
N ILE A 107 -8.25 5.25 27.02
CA ILE A 107 -8.23 6.66 26.61
C ILE A 107 -8.86 7.58 27.67
N PRO A 108 -10.10 7.36 28.15
CA PRO A 108 -10.67 8.15 29.23
C PRO A 108 -9.84 8.11 30.52
N TYR A 109 -9.26 6.94 30.85
CA TYR A 109 -8.33 6.82 31.97
C TYR A 109 -7.12 7.75 31.79
N ARG A 110 -6.46 7.75 30.63
CA ARG A 110 -5.31 8.64 30.37
C ARG A 110 -5.67 10.13 30.44
N LEU A 111 -6.89 10.50 30.08
CA LEU A 111 -7.41 11.86 30.16
C LEU A 111 -7.84 12.28 31.59
N SER A 112 -7.98 11.32 32.52
CA SER A 112 -8.42 11.58 33.89
C SER A 112 -7.26 12.08 34.76
N ASN A 113 -7.58 12.88 35.77
CA ASN A 113 -6.61 13.34 36.77
C ASN A 113 -6.35 12.29 37.89
N LYS A 114 -6.78 11.04 37.67
CA LYS A 114 -6.68 9.89 38.60
C LYS A 114 -7.44 10.01 39.92
N LYS A 115 -8.24 11.06 40.15
CA LYS A 115 -9.16 11.15 41.30
C LYS A 115 -10.55 10.66 40.92
N ASN A 116 -11.16 9.75 41.67
CA ASN A 116 -12.49 9.19 41.35
C ASN A 116 -12.59 8.72 39.88
N VAL A 117 -11.62 7.89 39.48
CA VAL A 117 -11.37 7.48 38.08
C VAL A 117 -12.64 6.97 37.39
N GLU A 118 -13.40 6.11 38.05
CA GLU A 118 -14.59 5.49 37.48
C GLU A 118 -15.62 6.54 37.06
N LYS A 119 -15.89 7.52 37.92
CA LYS A 119 -16.81 8.62 37.63
C LYS A 119 -16.35 9.44 36.43
N GLN A 120 -15.04 9.72 36.33
CA GLN A 120 -14.49 10.47 35.20
C GLN A 120 -14.54 9.70 33.89
N ILE A 121 -14.28 8.40 33.92
CA ILE A 121 -14.41 7.52 32.74
C ILE A 121 -15.87 7.53 32.28
N MET A 122 -16.82 7.30 33.18
CA MET A 122 -18.25 7.29 32.86
C MET A 122 -18.71 8.62 32.25
N GLU A 123 -18.29 9.75 32.81
CA GLU A 123 -18.65 11.07 32.29
C GLU A 123 -18.05 11.32 30.89
N ASN A 124 -16.78 10.94 30.67
CA ASN A 124 -16.13 11.08 29.37
C ASN A 124 -16.83 10.26 28.27
N ILE A 125 -17.21 9.01 28.58
CA ILE A 125 -17.95 8.13 27.68
C ILE A 125 -19.31 8.76 27.34
N ARG A 126 -20.01 9.31 28.35
CA ARG A 126 -21.30 10.00 28.17
C ARG A 126 -21.16 11.21 27.24
N CYS A 127 -20.17 12.06 27.46
CA CYS A 127 -19.90 13.22 26.59
C CYS A 127 -19.62 12.77 25.14
N ARG A 128 -18.80 11.73 24.95
CA ARG A 128 -18.51 11.19 23.60
C ARG A 128 -19.76 10.65 22.90
N ALA A 129 -20.62 9.94 23.62
CA ALA A 129 -21.86 9.41 23.06
C ALA A 129 -22.81 10.53 22.60
N ILE A 130 -22.90 11.63 23.35
CA ILE A 130 -23.69 12.81 22.97
C ILE A 130 -23.13 13.46 21.70
N VAL A 131 -21.80 13.66 21.61
CA VAL A 131 -21.16 14.23 20.42
C VAL A 131 -21.34 13.34 19.18
N MET A 132 -21.24 12.01 19.34
CA MET A 132 -21.48 11.05 18.26
C MET A 132 -22.92 11.10 17.74
N ARG A 133 -23.92 11.19 18.63
CA ARG A 133 -25.34 11.33 18.23
C ARG A 133 -25.61 12.64 17.48
N ASN A 134 -24.96 13.73 17.87
CA ASN A 134 -25.11 15.02 17.20
C ASN A 134 -24.37 15.09 15.86
N ARG A 135 -23.43 14.17 15.58
CA ARG A 135 -22.81 13.98 14.26
C ARG A 135 -23.69 13.07 13.40
N VAL A 136 -24.84 13.57 12.96
CA VAL A 136 -25.63 12.92 11.91
C VAL A 136 -24.87 13.02 10.58
N LYS A 137 -24.55 11.85 10.02
CA LYS A 137 -24.13 11.53 8.64
C LYS A 137 -23.67 12.73 7.77
N LYS A 138 -22.37 13.03 7.78
CA LYS A 138 -21.73 13.42 6.52
C LYS A 138 -21.73 12.15 5.66
N THR A 139 -22.70 12.04 4.76
CA THR A 139 -22.64 11.11 3.64
C THR A 139 -21.28 11.31 2.98
N LYS A 140 -20.55 10.22 2.72
CA LYS A 140 -19.32 10.27 1.92
C LYS A 140 -19.74 10.79 0.55
N THR A 141 -19.58 12.10 0.34
CA THR A 141 -19.67 12.73 -0.97
C THR A 141 -18.68 12.00 -1.87
N PRO A 142 -19.01 11.69 -3.13
CA PRO A 142 -18.00 11.23 -4.08
C PRO A 142 -16.92 12.30 -4.10
N VAL A 143 -15.73 11.95 -3.60
CA VAL A 143 -14.66 12.93 -3.42
C VAL A 143 -14.10 13.23 -4.81
N ALA A 144 -14.42 14.41 -5.34
CA ALA A 144 -13.64 15.00 -6.42
C ALA A 144 -12.18 15.09 -5.96
N PHE A 145 -11.21 14.96 -6.89
CA PHE A 145 -9.78 15.02 -6.56
C PHE A 145 -9.49 16.21 -5.64
N THR A 146 -9.09 15.91 -4.41
CA THR A 146 -8.78 16.95 -3.41
C THR A 146 -7.27 17.08 -3.34
N TYR A 147 -6.76 18.08 -4.05
CA TYR A 147 -5.35 18.46 -4.03
C TYR A 147 -5.02 19.16 -2.72
N THR A 148 -3.93 18.75 -2.10
CA THR A 148 -3.44 19.34 -0.86
C THR A 148 -2.03 19.89 -1.04
N ALA A 149 -1.79 21.06 -0.43
CA ALA A 149 -0.52 21.79 -0.40
C ALA A 149 0.17 21.91 -1.78
N LYS A 150 -0.17 22.98 -2.50
CA LYS A 150 0.50 23.39 -3.74
C LYS A 150 1.95 23.74 -3.45
N LEU A 151 2.87 23.14 -4.19
CA LEU A 151 4.31 23.35 -4.07
C LEU A 151 4.78 24.46 -5.01
N PHE A 152 4.34 24.40 -6.27
CA PHE A 152 4.76 25.33 -7.33
C PHE A 152 3.56 25.80 -8.16
N ASP A 153 3.62 27.04 -8.65
CA ASP A 153 2.62 27.66 -9.54
C ASP A 153 3.36 28.62 -10.48
N PHE A 154 3.51 28.23 -11.74
CA PHE A 154 4.26 29.01 -12.73
C PHE A 154 3.71 28.81 -14.14
N ASN A 155 4.05 29.73 -15.04
CA ASN A 155 3.82 29.56 -16.47
C ASN A 155 4.95 28.73 -17.06
N PHE A 156 4.63 27.85 -18.00
CA PHE A 156 5.60 26.97 -18.64
C PHE A 156 6.77 27.78 -19.21
N SER A 157 7.98 27.42 -18.79
CA SER A 157 9.24 27.99 -19.24
C SER A 157 10.32 26.95 -18.99
N GLU A 158 11.10 26.64 -20.03
CA GLU A 158 12.21 25.69 -19.90
C GLU A 158 13.23 26.15 -18.85
N ALA A 159 13.47 27.46 -18.75
CA ALA A 159 14.38 28.04 -17.77
C ALA A 159 13.94 27.76 -16.33
N ILE A 160 12.64 27.92 -16.02
CA ILE A 160 12.08 27.65 -14.68
C ILE A 160 12.17 26.17 -14.34
N ILE A 161 11.88 25.29 -15.30
CA ILE A 161 11.96 23.83 -15.09
C ILE A 161 13.41 23.41 -14.84
N ASN A 162 14.36 23.96 -15.59
CA ASN A 162 15.79 23.68 -15.40
C ASN A 162 16.31 24.23 -14.07
N GLU A 163 15.88 25.41 -13.64
CA GLU A 163 16.22 25.95 -12.31
C GLU A 163 15.73 25.01 -11.19
N HIS A 164 14.51 24.49 -11.29
CA HIS A 164 14.00 23.52 -10.33
C HIS A 164 14.75 22.19 -10.39
N ARG A 165 15.09 21.69 -11.59
CA ARG A 165 15.88 20.47 -11.76
C ARG A 165 17.22 20.54 -11.02
N ASP A 166 17.91 21.68 -11.10
CA ASP A 166 19.26 21.86 -10.56
C ASP A 166 19.26 22.32 -9.09
N ASN A 167 18.08 22.43 -8.46
CA ASN A 167 17.96 22.84 -7.08
C ASN A 167 18.47 21.75 -6.11
N PRO A 168 19.57 21.98 -5.38
CA PRO A 168 20.19 20.96 -4.53
C PRO A 168 19.36 20.58 -3.30
N LYS A 169 18.31 21.36 -2.98
CA LYS A 169 17.41 21.07 -1.85
C LYS A 169 16.36 20.02 -2.19
N LEU A 170 16.13 19.74 -3.48
CA LEU A 170 15.10 18.80 -3.89
C LEU A 170 15.57 17.36 -3.74
N ASN A 171 14.61 16.48 -3.44
CA ASN A 171 14.87 15.05 -3.44
C ASN A 171 15.21 14.54 -4.85
N LYS A 172 15.99 13.45 -4.93
CA LYS A 172 16.36 12.75 -6.18
C LYS A 172 15.17 12.44 -7.07
N ASN A 173 14.03 12.00 -6.51
CA ASN A 173 12.84 11.67 -7.30
C ASN A 173 12.19 12.90 -7.93
N MET A 174 12.08 14.00 -7.17
CA MET A 174 11.53 15.24 -7.70
C MET A 174 12.45 15.86 -8.76
N SER A 175 13.76 15.80 -8.53
CA SER A 175 14.79 16.26 -9.48
C SER A 175 14.76 15.46 -10.78
N LYS A 176 14.62 14.12 -10.70
CA LYS A 176 14.35 13.26 -11.86
C LYS A 176 13.06 13.66 -12.58
N GLY A 177 12.01 13.96 -11.82
CA GLY A 177 10.73 14.42 -12.35
C GLY A 177 10.90 15.69 -13.20
N PHE A 178 11.56 16.72 -12.67
CA PHE A 178 11.85 17.95 -13.42
C PHE A 178 12.75 17.69 -14.63
N ALA A 179 13.76 16.82 -14.51
CA ALA A 179 14.65 16.46 -15.61
C ALA A 179 13.94 15.81 -16.80
N LYS A 180 12.84 15.07 -16.56
CA LYS A 180 12.03 14.41 -17.59
C LYS A 180 10.75 15.15 -17.95
N PHE A 181 10.46 16.26 -17.26
CA PHE A 181 9.19 16.95 -17.35
C PHE A 181 8.87 17.42 -18.78
N ILE A 182 9.82 18.11 -19.44
CA ILE A 182 9.61 18.70 -20.76
C ILE A 182 9.38 17.60 -21.81
N ASP A 183 10.23 16.58 -21.82
CA ASP A 183 10.13 15.45 -22.77
C ASP A 183 8.80 14.71 -22.64
N CYS A 184 8.39 14.41 -21.40
CA CYS A 184 7.12 13.73 -21.12
C CYS A 184 5.93 14.62 -21.45
N LEU A 185 5.99 15.92 -21.16
CA LEU A 185 4.91 16.86 -21.47
C LEU A 185 4.72 16.99 -22.98
N ASN A 186 5.80 17.17 -23.74
CA ASN A 186 5.75 17.27 -25.19
C ASN A 186 5.21 15.97 -25.82
N SER A 187 5.65 14.82 -25.31
CA SER A 187 5.13 13.51 -25.74
C SER A 187 3.62 13.37 -25.50
N TYR A 188 3.15 13.78 -24.32
CA TYR A 188 1.73 13.71 -23.97
C TYR A 188 0.88 14.71 -24.78
N LEU A 189 1.36 15.94 -24.97
CA LEU A 189 0.65 16.97 -25.75
C LEU A 189 0.59 16.64 -27.25
N LYS A 190 1.61 15.96 -27.78
CA LYS A 190 1.59 15.42 -29.15
C LYS A 190 0.44 14.45 -29.36
N LEU A 191 0.14 13.58 -28.38
CA LEU A 191 -1.02 12.69 -28.43
C LEU A 191 -2.36 13.46 -28.46
N LEU A 192 -2.39 14.62 -27.80
CA LEU A 192 -3.54 15.52 -27.79
C LEU A 192 -3.56 16.50 -28.97
N ASN A 193 -2.63 16.39 -29.93
CA ASN A 193 -2.45 17.34 -31.03
C ASN A 193 -2.42 18.82 -30.58
N THR A 194 -1.78 19.11 -29.44
CA THR A 194 -1.72 20.44 -28.81
C THR A 194 -0.27 20.85 -28.53
N THR A 195 0.00 22.14 -28.32
CA THR A 195 1.33 22.69 -27.96
C THR A 195 1.41 23.09 -26.49
N SER A 196 2.63 23.22 -25.96
CA SER A 196 2.91 23.63 -24.58
C SER A 196 2.93 25.15 -24.38
N GLU A 197 2.67 25.93 -25.45
CA GLU A 197 2.68 27.40 -25.41
C GLU A 197 1.63 27.93 -24.41
N ASP A 198 2.05 28.86 -23.56
CA ASP A 198 1.24 29.53 -22.53
C ASP A 198 0.50 28.61 -21.54
N CYS A 199 1.04 27.40 -21.31
CA CYS A 199 0.51 26.51 -20.28
C CYS A 199 0.81 27.05 -18.88
N ARG A 200 -0.20 27.05 -18.00
CA ARG A 200 0.01 27.27 -16.57
C ARG A 200 0.13 25.94 -15.84
N ILE A 201 1.22 25.75 -15.11
CA ILE A 201 1.54 24.52 -14.41
C ILE A 201 1.43 24.75 -12.91
N LYS A 202 0.74 23.84 -12.23
CA LYS A 202 0.76 23.73 -10.78
C LYS A 202 1.26 22.35 -10.39
N ILE A 203 2.11 22.30 -9.38
CA ILE A 203 2.62 21.04 -8.82
C ILE A 203 2.13 20.93 -7.38
N TYR A 204 1.64 19.75 -7.01
CA TYR A 204 1.07 19.48 -5.70
C TYR A 204 1.88 18.43 -4.95
N SER A 205 1.83 18.53 -3.63
CA SER A 205 2.47 17.56 -2.73
C SER A 205 1.67 16.26 -2.63
N SER A 206 0.34 16.34 -2.66
CA SER A 206 -0.53 15.17 -2.64
C SER A 206 -1.90 15.43 -3.24
N VAL A 207 -2.57 14.35 -3.64
CA VAL A 207 -3.95 14.34 -4.10
C VAL A 207 -4.69 13.15 -3.49
N THR A 208 -5.94 13.35 -3.09
CA THR A 208 -6.82 12.26 -2.67
C THR A 208 -7.53 11.69 -3.89
N LEU A 209 -7.34 10.40 -4.14
CA LEU A 209 -7.95 9.66 -5.25
C LEU A 209 -9.43 9.34 -4.98
N LYS A 210 -10.15 8.89 -6.02
CA LYS A 210 -11.58 8.51 -5.92
C LYS A 210 -11.82 7.41 -4.85
N ASN A 211 -10.87 6.49 -4.68
CA ASN A 211 -10.90 5.42 -3.68
C ASN A 211 -10.53 5.90 -2.25
N SER A 212 -10.35 7.20 -2.03
CA SER A 212 -9.89 7.83 -0.78
C SER A 212 -8.42 7.54 -0.40
N ALA A 213 -7.66 6.83 -1.23
CA ALA A 213 -6.22 6.70 -1.05
C ALA A 213 -5.54 8.05 -1.35
N ILE A 214 -4.42 8.32 -0.68
CA ILE A 214 -3.69 9.58 -0.81
C ILE A 214 -2.42 9.32 -1.62
N LEU A 215 -2.37 9.86 -2.83
CA LEU A 215 -1.19 9.89 -3.67
C LEU A 215 -0.26 11.00 -3.18
N ARG A 216 1.02 10.69 -2.96
CA ARG A 216 2.02 11.63 -2.44
C ARG A 216 3.24 11.73 -3.36
N ALA A 217 3.73 12.94 -3.55
CA ALA A 217 4.99 13.25 -4.22
C ALA A 217 5.63 14.44 -3.50
N VAL A 218 6.17 14.18 -2.31
CA VAL A 218 6.72 15.22 -1.41
C VAL A 218 8.19 14.95 -1.14
N ASP A 219 9.00 15.98 -1.29
CA ASP A 219 10.44 15.97 -1.04
C ASP A 219 10.79 15.83 0.45
N ASN A 220 9.98 16.42 1.34
CA ASN A 220 10.18 16.36 2.77
C ASN A 220 8.87 16.23 3.57
N PHE A 221 8.67 15.05 4.16
CA PHE A 221 7.63 14.76 5.14
C PHE A 221 8.25 14.08 6.36
N HIS A 222 8.29 14.79 7.50
CA HIS A 222 9.00 14.34 8.71
C HIS A 222 10.46 13.94 8.45
N ASP A 223 11.21 14.83 7.82
CA ASP A 223 12.64 14.68 7.50
C ASP A 223 12.95 13.53 6.53
N ARG A 224 11.95 13.04 5.79
CA ARG A 224 12.09 12.00 4.77
C ARG A 224 11.25 12.29 3.53
N PRO A 225 11.75 11.99 2.33
CA PRO A 225 10.93 12.04 1.13
C PRO A 225 9.79 11.03 1.19
N TRP A 226 8.63 11.40 0.65
CA TRP A 226 7.48 10.50 0.55
C TRP A 226 6.88 10.55 -0.86
N PHE A 227 7.22 9.52 -1.64
CA PHE A 227 6.69 9.28 -2.98
C PHE A 227 5.90 7.98 -2.97
N SER A 228 4.68 8.01 -3.51
CA SER A 228 3.83 6.84 -3.64
C SER A 228 4.25 5.98 -4.84
N ASN A 229 4.09 4.67 -4.70
CA ASN A 229 4.02 3.78 -5.84
C ASN A 229 2.53 3.48 -6.11
N ILE A 230 2.20 3.26 -7.38
CA ILE A 230 0.83 3.17 -7.85
C ILE A 230 0.61 1.91 -8.69
N ALA A 231 -0.60 1.38 -8.61
CA ALA A 231 -1.14 0.41 -9.55
C ALA A 231 -1.97 1.14 -10.61
N ILE A 232 -1.76 0.76 -11.87
CA ILE A 232 -2.44 1.33 -13.03
C ILE A 232 -3.06 0.17 -13.79
N ASN A 233 -4.36 0.26 -14.05
CA ASN A 233 -5.06 -0.74 -14.84
C ASN A 233 -4.85 -0.43 -16.33
N MET A 234 -4.31 -1.39 -17.08
CA MET A 234 -4.07 -1.23 -18.51
C MET A 234 -5.36 -1.38 -19.31
N ASN A 235 -5.42 -0.68 -20.45
CA ASN A 235 -6.51 -0.90 -21.39
C ASN A 235 -6.46 -2.34 -21.92
N ILE A 236 -7.61 -2.99 -22.00
CA ILE A 236 -7.75 -4.39 -22.42
C ILE A 236 -7.15 -4.63 -23.81
N GLU A 237 -7.26 -3.63 -24.69
CA GLU A 237 -6.74 -3.67 -26.06
C GLU A 237 -5.21 -3.70 -26.14
N GLU A 238 -4.51 -3.18 -25.12
CA GLU A 238 -3.04 -3.08 -25.06
C GLU A 238 -2.42 -4.13 -24.14
N LEU A 239 -3.23 -4.99 -23.51
CA LEU A 239 -2.75 -6.02 -22.58
C LEU A 239 -1.79 -7.04 -23.20
N SER A 240 -1.89 -7.29 -24.51
CA SER A 240 -1.03 -8.25 -25.21
C SER A 240 0.40 -7.76 -25.37
N ASP A 241 0.61 -6.45 -25.24
CA ASP A 241 1.88 -5.81 -25.61
C ASP A 241 2.81 -5.66 -24.40
N TYR A 242 2.31 -5.94 -23.19
CA TYR A 242 3.03 -5.77 -21.93
C TYR A 242 2.84 -6.95 -20.98
N GLN A 243 3.88 -7.22 -20.19
CA GLN A 243 3.77 -8.15 -19.07
C GLN A 243 3.06 -7.44 -17.90
N THR A 244 1.96 -8.03 -17.42
CA THR A 244 1.11 -7.42 -16.37
C THR A 244 0.82 -8.39 -15.22
N ASP A 245 0.51 -7.86 -14.04
CA ASP A 245 -0.05 -8.64 -12.93
C ASP A 245 -1.58 -8.63 -13.03
N ASN A 246 -2.14 -9.55 -13.80
CA ASN A 246 -3.58 -9.62 -14.09
C ASN A 246 -4.15 -8.30 -14.64
N GLY A 247 -3.43 -7.66 -15.56
CA GLY A 247 -3.81 -6.39 -16.18
C GLY A 247 -3.34 -5.14 -15.42
N ILE A 248 -2.66 -5.30 -14.29
CA ILE A 248 -2.09 -4.20 -13.52
C ILE A 248 -0.62 -3.99 -13.87
N CYS A 249 -0.26 -2.75 -14.14
CA CYS A 249 1.12 -2.25 -14.23
C CYS A 249 1.45 -1.39 -13.01
N TYR A 250 2.75 -1.24 -12.72
CA TYR A 250 3.22 -0.52 -11.55
C TYR A 250 4.11 0.65 -11.94
N ALA A 251 3.97 1.77 -11.23
CA ALA A 251 4.85 2.92 -11.41
C ALA A 251 5.15 3.63 -10.08
N GLN A 252 6.27 4.33 -10.03
CA GLN A 252 6.62 5.27 -8.98
C GLN A 252 6.23 6.69 -9.40
N THR A 253 5.48 7.40 -8.57
CA THR A 253 5.13 8.80 -8.84
C THR A 253 6.32 9.71 -8.55
N LEU A 254 6.60 10.64 -9.47
CA LEU A 254 7.65 11.65 -9.34
C LEU A 254 7.07 13.04 -9.09
N LEU A 255 6.02 13.42 -9.81
CA LEU A 255 5.35 14.73 -9.69
C LEU A 255 3.83 14.58 -9.85
N ILE A 256 3.07 15.37 -9.11
CA ILE A 256 1.61 15.50 -9.26
C ILE A 256 1.32 16.89 -9.82
N THR A 257 0.68 16.96 -10.97
CA THR A 257 0.60 18.18 -11.77
C THR A 257 -0.83 18.49 -12.20
N GLU A 258 -1.14 19.78 -12.22
CA GLU A 258 -2.31 20.33 -12.91
C GLU A 258 -1.81 21.27 -14.00
N ILE A 259 -2.15 20.96 -15.25
CA ILE A 259 -1.72 21.72 -16.42
C ILE A 259 -2.94 22.36 -17.05
N ARG A 260 -2.99 23.69 -17.03
CA ARG A 260 -4.04 24.47 -17.68
C ARG A 260 -3.55 24.92 -19.04
N LEU A 261 -4.16 24.35 -20.08
CA LEU A 261 -3.96 24.76 -21.47
C LEU A 261 -4.80 26.01 -21.78
N PRO A 262 -4.33 26.94 -22.61
CA PRO A 262 -5.11 28.11 -23.02
C PRO A 262 -6.36 27.71 -23.84
N ASN A 263 -6.25 26.63 -24.61
CA ASN A 263 -7.30 26.18 -25.54
C ASN A 263 -8.33 25.21 -24.92
N LYS A 264 -8.20 24.88 -23.62
CA LYS A 264 -9.15 24.01 -22.90
C LYS A 264 -9.69 24.68 -21.65
N SER A 265 -10.99 24.53 -21.40
CA SER A 265 -11.66 25.05 -20.21
C SER A 265 -11.31 24.25 -18.94
N THR A 266 -11.07 22.95 -19.09
CA THR A 266 -10.72 22.05 -17.98
C THR A 266 -9.20 21.85 -17.89
N PRO A 267 -8.64 21.92 -16.68
CA PRO A 267 -7.24 21.59 -16.48
C PRO A 267 -7.01 20.08 -16.62
N LEU A 268 -5.82 19.70 -17.08
CA LEU A 268 -5.35 18.33 -17.11
C LEU A 268 -4.77 17.97 -15.75
N HIS A 269 -5.17 16.83 -15.21
CA HIS A 269 -4.75 16.33 -13.91
C HIS A 269 -3.87 15.11 -14.10
N LEU A 270 -2.55 15.33 -14.10
CA LEU A 270 -1.57 14.34 -14.53
C LEU A 270 -0.56 14.02 -13.43
N ALA A 271 -0.12 12.77 -13.39
CA ALA A 271 1.04 12.35 -12.60
C ALA A 271 2.20 12.04 -13.56
N LEU A 272 3.37 12.60 -13.29
CA LEU A 272 4.61 12.15 -13.94
C LEU A 272 5.12 10.93 -13.18
N VAL A 273 5.33 9.83 -13.88
CA VAL A 273 5.68 8.55 -13.26
C VAL A 273 6.93 7.95 -13.90
N GLN A 274 7.62 7.12 -13.13
CA GLN A 274 8.67 6.20 -13.60
C GLN A 274 8.14 4.78 -13.50
N TRP A 275 8.21 4.00 -14.59
CA TRP A 275 7.63 2.67 -14.63
C TRP A 275 8.49 1.60 -13.94
N TYR A 276 7.82 0.58 -13.43
CA TYR A 276 8.42 -0.70 -13.09
C TYR A 276 8.10 -1.71 -14.19
N ASP A 277 9.09 -2.55 -14.50
CA ASP A 277 8.91 -3.71 -15.37
C ASP A 277 9.19 -5.00 -14.59
N PHE A 278 8.71 -6.13 -15.08
CA PHE A 278 9.02 -7.43 -14.49
C PHE A 278 10.50 -7.76 -14.68
N LYS A 279 11.15 -8.15 -13.58
CA LYS A 279 12.57 -8.49 -13.61
C LYS A 279 12.86 -9.72 -14.48
N SER A 280 11.89 -10.62 -14.61
CA SER A 280 12.01 -11.88 -15.32
C SER A 280 10.67 -12.30 -15.91
N GLU A 281 10.66 -12.63 -17.20
CA GLU A 281 9.51 -13.24 -17.88
C GLU A 281 9.25 -14.67 -17.36
N ILE A 282 10.32 -15.41 -17.00
CA ILE A 282 10.24 -16.81 -16.57
C ILE A 282 9.84 -16.91 -15.10
N THR A 283 10.36 -16.00 -14.26
CA THR A 283 10.11 -15.97 -12.81
C THR A 283 9.56 -14.62 -12.34
N PRO A 284 8.38 -14.22 -12.83
CA PRO A 284 7.83 -12.90 -12.53
C PRO A 284 7.31 -12.74 -11.10
N PHE A 285 7.05 -13.86 -10.43
CA PHE A 285 6.56 -13.87 -9.06
C PHE A 285 7.52 -14.65 -8.17
N VAL A 286 7.89 -14.03 -7.05
CA VAL A 286 8.60 -14.69 -5.95
C VAL A 286 7.72 -14.53 -4.72
N TYR A 287 7.47 -15.62 -4.00
CA TYR A 287 6.60 -15.61 -2.82
C TYR A 287 5.20 -15.06 -3.14
N GLY A 288 4.65 -15.40 -4.32
CA GLY A 288 3.35 -14.91 -4.79
C GLY A 288 3.30 -13.39 -5.08
N CYS A 289 4.43 -12.68 -5.03
CA CYS A 289 4.52 -11.23 -5.23
C CYS A 289 5.31 -10.90 -6.50
N PRO A 290 4.87 -9.91 -7.31
CA PRO A 290 5.62 -9.43 -8.47
C PRO A 290 7.05 -9.03 -8.11
N LEU A 291 8.03 -9.57 -8.84
CA LEU A 291 9.42 -9.15 -8.80
C LEU A 291 9.68 -8.18 -9.95
N LEU A 292 10.02 -6.95 -9.59
CA LEU A 292 10.09 -5.82 -10.49
C LEU A 292 11.49 -5.19 -10.51
N GLU A 293 11.79 -4.48 -11.59
CA GLU A 293 12.89 -3.54 -11.70
C GLU A 293 12.38 -2.16 -12.14
N LEU A 294 13.03 -1.10 -11.68
CA LEU A 294 12.68 0.25 -12.09
C LEU A 294 13.37 0.54 -13.43
N VAL A 295 12.60 0.90 -14.45
CA VAL A 295 13.12 1.15 -15.80
C VAL A 295 13.23 2.64 -16.09
N GLU A 296 14.03 3.02 -17.09
CA GLU A 296 14.17 4.42 -17.53
C GLU A 296 13.04 4.89 -18.46
N LEU A 297 11.82 4.39 -18.22
CA LEU A 297 10.61 4.80 -18.93
C LEU A 297 9.83 5.78 -18.06
N TYR A 298 9.48 6.94 -18.65
CA TYR A 298 8.80 8.02 -17.95
C TYR A 298 7.68 8.58 -18.82
N ASN A 299 6.49 8.74 -18.22
CA ASN A 299 5.34 9.27 -18.93
C ASN A 299 4.47 10.11 -17.97
N PHE A 300 3.71 11.03 -18.56
CA PHE A 300 2.52 11.55 -17.89
C PHE A 300 1.38 10.56 -18.06
N ILE A 301 0.71 10.28 -16.96
CA ILE A 301 -0.55 9.54 -16.93
C ILE A 301 -1.63 10.42 -16.32
N GLU A 302 -2.89 10.18 -16.68
CA GLU A 302 -4.01 10.79 -16.00
C GLU A 302 -4.14 10.22 -14.60
N ILE A 303 -4.37 11.09 -13.60
CA ILE A 303 -4.59 10.65 -12.22
C ILE A 303 -5.82 9.74 -12.13
N GLU A 304 -6.76 9.84 -13.08
CA GLU A 304 -7.91 8.95 -13.19
C GLU A 304 -7.58 7.50 -13.53
N ALA A 305 -6.44 7.24 -14.17
CA ALA A 305 -6.00 5.89 -14.52
C ALA A 305 -5.40 5.13 -13.32
N ILE A 306 -5.14 5.82 -12.21
CA ILE A 306 -4.56 5.22 -11.01
C ILE A 306 -5.65 4.44 -10.26
N GLU A 307 -5.47 3.13 -10.14
CA GLU A 307 -6.40 2.24 -9.45
C GLU A 307 -6.20 2.30 -7.93
N ASP A 308 -4.94 2.15 -7.47
CA ASP A 308 -4.61 2.21 -6.05
C ASP A 308 -3.15 2.57 -5.77
N ILE A 309 -2.85 2.85 -4.50
CA ILE A 309 -1.49 3.02 -3.98
C ILE A 309 -0.96 1.66 -3.54
N VAL A 310 0.22 1.28 -4.06
CA VAL A 310 0.86 0.00 -3.73
C VAL A 310 2.11 0.19 -2.88
N HIS A 311 2.44 -0.85 -2.12
CA HIS A 311 3.63 -0.86 -1.28
C HIS A 311 4.75 -1.66 -1.94
N VAL A 312 5.70 -0.95 -2.57
CA VAL A 312 6.87 -1.53 -3.21
C VAL A 312 8.06 -1.53 -2.25
N ILE A 313 8.72 -2.67 -2.11
CA ILE A 313 9.85 -2.87 -1.18
C ILE A 313 11.09 -3.20 -2.00
N SER A 314 12.21 -2.55 -1.71
CA SER A 314 13.49 -2.94 -2.32
C SER A 314 13.96 -4.26 -1.73
N ARG A 315 14.39 -5.17 -2.60
CA ARG A 315 14.96 -6.45 -2.20
C ARG A 315 16.31 -6.25 -1.53
N PHE A 316 16.52 -6.92 -0.40
CA PHE A 316 17.75 -6.79 0.39
C PHE A 316 18.97 -7.25 -0.42
N ASP A 317 20.08 -6.52 -0.33
CA ASP A 317 21.35 -6.77 -1.05
C ASP A 317 21.25 -6.89 -2.58
N LYS A 318 20.14 -6.44 -3.19
CA LYS A 318 19.97 -6.42 -4.65
C LYS A 318 19.78 -5.00 -5.16
N THR A 319 20.43 -4.70 -6.28
CA THR A 319 20.31 -3.40 -6.95
C THR A 319 19.15 -3.45 -7.94
N ASN A 320 18.23 -2.49 -7.83
CA ASN A 320 17.09 -2.34 -8.75
C ASN A 320 16.17 -3.57 -8.80
N GLU A 321 16.03 -4.30 -7.70
CA GLU A 321 15.05 -5.38 -7.56
C GLU A 321 14.05 -5.00 -6.47
N HIS A 322 12.78 -5.15 -6.79
CA HIS A 322 11.68 -4.66 -5.98
C HIS A 322 10.54 -5.67 -5.92
N PHE A 323 9.85 -5.73 -4.79
CA PHE A 323 8.65 -6.54 -4.61
C PHE A 323 7.43 -5.66 -4.42
N VAL A 324 6.33 -5.99 -5.09
CA VAL A 324 5.01 -5.45 -4.74
C VAL A 324 4.44 -6.27 -3.59
N ASN A 325 4.28 -5.64 -2.43
CA ASN A 325 3.79 -6.34 -1.24
C ASN A 325 2.27 -6.55 -1.29
N LYS A 326 1.86 -7.75 -1.71
CA LYS A 326 0.46 -8.20 -1.69
C LYS A 326 -0.06 -8.57 -0.30
N TYR A 327 0.82 -8.70 0.69
CA TYR A 327 0.49 -9.16 2.04
C TYR A 327 0.22 -8.02 3.04
N LEU A 328 0.30 -6.75 2.66
CA LEU A 328 0.03 -5.64 3.60
C LEU A 328 -1.45 -5.22 3.66
N PHE A 329 -2.23 -5.50 2.62
CA PHE A 329 -3.62 -5.03 2.49
C PHE A 329 -4.62 -6.13 2.80
#